data_AF-A0A849WPQ0-F1
#
_entry.id   AF-A0A849WPQ0-F1
#
_cell.length_a   1.000
_cell.length_b   1.000
_cell.length_c   1.000
_cell.angle_alpha   90.00
_cell.angle_beta   90.00
_cell.angle_gamma   90.00
#
_symmetry.space_group_name_H-M   'P 1'
#
loop_
_entity.id
_entity.type
_entity.pdbx_description
1 polymer ?
#
loop_
_entity_poly.entity_id
_entity_poly.type
_entity_poly.pdbx_seq_one_letter_code
_entity_poly.pdbx_strand_id
1 'polypeptide(L)'
;MKGKLYSYKVDKNIIPSAIKKTSDFCRQGKSLGSCIDYFEIVNSMMNNLNQLDTECFSELLNEKEFIENLKRYFSITVLLAWGDKVPEETKTGWLSESNILVFCKVKNFLEANLDPDDNETLKNKLLASLPYSKLGLSAIDNSEELADNKAINKLGKGKVLEKSLLSVRCERYF
;
A
#
# COMPACT_ATOMS: atom_id res chain seq x y z
N MET A 1 16.84 -10.80 -0.69
CA MET A 1 16.73 -9.35 -0.40
C MET A 1 17.61 -8.49 -1.32
N LYS A 2 18.89 -8.83 -1.50
CA LYS A 2 19.78 -8.19 -2.49
C LYS A 2 19.17 -8.17 -3.90
N GLY A 3 19.17 -7.01 -4.56
CA GLY A 3 18.59 -6.79 -5.90
C GLY A 3 17.07 -6.66 -5.93
N LYS A 4 16.35 -7.21 -4.95
CA LYS A 4 14.90 -7.02 -4.81
C LYS A 4 14.57 -5.77 -4.01
N LEU A 5 14.97 -5.74 -2.73
CA LEU A 5 14.72 -4.64 -1.80
C LEU A 5 15.87 -3.62 -1.83
N TYR A 6 17.11 -4.10 -1.79
CA TYR A 6 18.30 -3.26 -1.72
C TYR A 6 19.07 -3.25 -3.04
N SER A 7 19.52 -2.06 -3.41
CA SER A 7 20.46 -1.89 -4.52
C SER A 7 21.80 -2.54 -4.18
N TYR A 8 22.56 -2.95 -5.19
CA TYR A 8 23.87 -3.57 -4.96
C TYR A 8 24.86 -3.23 -6.05
N LYS A 9 26.15 -3.28 -5.71
CA LYS A 9 27.23 -3.01 -6.63
C LYS A 9 27.71 -4.30 -7.30
N VAL A 10 27.90 -4.26 -8.61
CA VAL A 10 28.60 -5.28 -9.41
C VAL A 10 29.68 -4.54 -10.20
N ASP A 11 30.94 -4.86 -9.93
CA ASP A 11 32.10 -4.14 -10.45
C ASP A 11 32.02 -2.62 -10.21
N LYS A 12 31.88 -1.82 -11.27
CA LYS A 12 31.70 -0.36 -11.20
C LYS A 12 30.24 0.09 -11.29
N ASN A 13 29.31 -0.84 -11.51
CA ASN A 13 27.91 -0.55 -11.75
C ASN A 13 27.07 -0.71 -10.48
N ILE A 14 26.12 0.19 -10.26
CA ILE A 14 25.09 0.05 -9.21
C ILE A 14 23.84 -0.52 -9.87
N ILE A 15 23.47 -1.73 -9.47
CA ILE A 15 22.22 -2.34 -9.86
C ILE A 15 21.13 -1.85 -8.89
N PRO A 16 20.10 -1.14 -9.37
CA PRO A 16 19.05 -0.61 -8.52
C PRO A 16 18.16 -1.72 -7.97
N SER A 17 17.50 -1.47 -6.84
CA SER A 17 16.49 -2.38 -6.31
C SER A 17 15.28 -2.50 -7.23
N ALA A 18 14.81 -3.73 -7.44
CA ALA A 18 13.63 -3.99 -8.25
C ALA A 18 12.36 -3.38 -7.66
N ILE A 19 12.24 -3.34 -6.33
CA ILE A 19 11.03 -2.87 -5.62
C ILE A 19 10.64 -1.43 -5.98
N LYS A 20 11.62 -0.56 -6.22
CA LYS A 20 11.36 0.82 -6.63
C LYS A 20 10.73 0.86 -8.02
N LYS A 21 11.36 0.18 -8.98
CA LYS A 21 10.89 0.10 -10.37
C LYS A 21 9.49 -0.52 -10.46
N THR A 22 9.27 -1.65 -9.78
CA THR A 22 7.98 -2.36 -9.82
C THR A 22 6.87 -1.58 -9.11
N SER A 23 7.20 -0.90 -8.00
CA SER A 23 6.28 0.04 -7.34
C SER A 23 5.86 1.16 -8.27
N ASP A 24 6.80 1.80 -8.97
CA ASP A 24 6.48 2.91 -9.88
C ASP A 24 5.63 2.43 -11.08
N PHE A 25 5.97 1.27 -11.63
CA PHE A 25 5.17 0.64 -12.69
C PHE A 25 3.75 0.31 -12.23
N CYS A 26 3.58 -0.24 -11.03
CA CYS A 26 2.29 -0.50 -10.42
C CYS A 26 1.45 0.78 -10.25
N ARG A 27 2.07 1.87 -9.75
CA ARG A 27 1.40 3.17 -9.55
C ARG A 27 0.95 3.81 -10.86
N GLN A 28 1.73 3.66 -11.94
CA GLN A 28 1.42 4.20 -13.25
C GLN A 28 0.35 3.37 -13.96
N GLY A 29 0.50 2.05 -13.95
CA GLY A 29 -0.42 1.14 -14.62
C GLY A 29 -1.77 0.98 -13.93
N LYS A 30 -1.84 1.25 -12.61
CA LYS A 30 -3.08 1.24 -11.80
C LYS A 30 -3.96 0.01 -12.09
N SER A 31 -3.35 -1.16 -12.15
CA SER A 31 -4.06 -2.42 -12.44
C SER A 31 -3.40 -3.56 -11.69
N LEU A 32 -4.14 -4.66 -11.48
CA LEU A 32 -3.60 -5.86 -10.85
C LEU A 32 -2.36 -6.37 -11.61
N GLY A 33 -2.44 -6.43 -12.95
CA GLY A 33 -1.36 -6.90 -13.81
C GLY A 33 -0.09 -6.07 -13.68
N SER A 34 -0.23 -4.74 -13.58
CA SER A 34 0.93 -3.84 -13.39
C SER A 34 1.57 -3.97 -12.01
N CYS A 35 0.90 -4.62 -11.05
CA CYS A 35 1.34 -4.72 -9.66
C CYS A 35 1.87 -6.10 -9.27
N ILE A 36 1.81 -7.10 -10.16
CA ILE A 36 2.22 -8.49 -9.88
C ILE A 36 3.63 -8.55 -9.27
N ASP A 37 4.63 -8.03 -9.98
CA ASP A 37 6.03 -8.10 -9.52
C ASP A 37 6.24 -7.39 -8.17
N TYR A 38 5.52 -6.28 -7.95
CA TYR A 38 5.62 -5.53 -6.70
C TYR A 38 5.01 -6.32 -5.54
N PHE A 39 3.83 -6.93 -5.75
CA PHE A 39 3.15 -7.72 -4.75
C PHE A 39 3.94 -8.98 -4.41
N GLU A 40 4.55 -9.64 -5.39
CA GLU A 40 5.40 -10.80 -5.17
C GLU A 40 6.65 -10.48 -4.33
N ILE A 41 7.30 -9.34 -4.60
CA ILE A 41 8.45 -8.90 -3.79
C ILE A 41 8.01 -8.70 -2.33
N VAL A 42 6.91 -8.01 -2.08
CA VAL A 42 6.43 -7.73 -0.71
C VAL A 42 5.95 -9.02 -0.03
N ASN A 43 5.23 -9.90 -0.72
CA ASN A 43 4.85 -11.20 -0.16
C ASN A 43 6.09 -12.03 0.24
N SER A 44 7.12 -12.04 -0.62
CA SER A 44 8.39 -12.70 -0.30
C SER A 44 9.07 -12.06 0.92
N MET A 45 9.03 -10.73 1.06
CA MET A 45 9.53 -10.05 2.26
C MET A 45 8.79 -10.54 3.51
N MET A 46 7.46 -10.51 3.50
CA MET A 46 6.65 -10.91 4.65
C MET A 46 6.83 -12.39 5.04
N ASN A 47 6.99 -13.30 4.07
CA ASN A 47 7.19 -14.71 4.38
C ASN A 47 8.58 -15.00 4.98
N ASN A 48 9.58 -14.18 4.67
CA ASN A 48 10.92 -14.32 5.24
C ASN A 48 11.00 -13.78 6.68
N LEU A 49 10.11 -12.87 7.09
CA LEU A 49 10.11 -12.31 8.46
C LEU A 49 9.92 -13.39 9.53
N ASN A 50 9.05 -14.36 9.26
CA ASN A 50 8.78 -15.47 10.18
C ASN A 50 9.99 -16.42 10.35
N GLN A 51 11.05 -16.24 9.57
CA GLN A 51 12.26 -17.05 9.59
C GLN A 51 13.45 -16.33 10.25
N LEU A 52 13.27 -15.05 10.63
CA LEU A 52 14.29 -14.27 11.31
C LEU A 52 14.31 -14.60 12.80
N ASP A 53 15.50 -14.61 13.38
CA ASP A 53 15.67 -14.59 14.82
C ASP A 53 15.34 -13.19 15.37
N THR A 54 15.14 -13.12 16.69
CA THR A 54 14.73 -11.90 17.38
C THR A 54 15.73 -10.76 17.18
N GLU A 55 17.03 -11.08 17.09
CA GLU A 55 18.10 -10.11 16.91
C GLU A 55 18.03 -9.45 15.53
N CYS A 56 18.03 -10.22 14.44
CA CYS A 56 17.89 -9.66 13.08
C CYS A 56 16.54 -8.99 12.87
N PHE A 57 15.47 -9.45 13.54
CA PHE A 57 14.17 -8.81 13.48
C PHE A 57 14.22 -7.38 14.03
N SER A 58 14.87 -7.18 15.18
CA SER A 58 15.00 -5.86 15.80
C SER A 58 15.82 -4.88 14.95
N GLU A 59 16.89 -5.36 14.31
CA GLU A 59 17.69 -4.56 13.38
C GLU A 59 16.87 -4.17 12.15
N LEU A 60 16.10 -5.12 11.59
CA LEU A 60 15.27 -4.87 10.42
C LEU A 60 14.16 -3.85 10.67
N LEU A 61 13.63 -3.76 11.90
CA LEU A 61 12.66 -2.70 12.26
C LEU A 61 13.26 -1.30 12.21
N ASN A 62 14.57 -1.17 12.43
CA ASN A 62 15.29 0.10 12.34
C ASN A 62 15.65 0.48 10.89
N GLU A 63 15.51 -0.47 9.94
CA GLU A 63 15.75 -0.22 8.52
C GLU A 63 14.60 0.59 7.91
N LYS A 64 14.85 1.90 7.76
CA LYS A 64 13.88 2.83 7.17
C LYS A 64 13.36 2.37 5.82
N GLU A 65 14.22 1.86 4.94
CA GLU A 65 13.82 1.40 3.61
C GLU A 65 12.84 0.22 3.69
N PHE A 66 13.01 -0.68 4.65
CA PHE A 66 12.12 -1.81 4.85
C PHE A 66 10.72 -1.33 5.25
N ILE A 67 10.61 -0.51 6.31
CA ILE A 67 9.35 0.03 6.81
C ILE A 67 8.64 0.90 5.75
N GLU A 68 9.36 1.77 5.06
CA GLU A 68 8.78 2.64 4.04
C GLU A 68 8.23 1.86 2.84
N ASN A 69 8.85 0.73 2.48
CA ASN A 69 8.30 -0.13 1.42
C ASN A 69 7.00 -0.82 1.86
N LEU A 70 6.87 -1.21 3.13
CA LEU A 70 5.62 -1.74 3.67
C LEU A 70 4.51 -0.68 3.75
N LYS A 71 4.83 0.53 4.25
CA LYS A 71 3.88 1.67 4.26
C LYS A 71 3.41 2.01 2.85
N ARG A 72 4.32 1.96 1.87
CA ARG A 72 4.00 2.17 0.45
C ARG A 72 3.09 1.08 -0.10
N TYR A 73 3.40 -0.18 0.15
CA TYR A 73 2.57 -1.30 -0.29
C TYR A 73 1.17 -1.20 0.28
N PHE A 74 1.06 -0.93 1.59
CA PHE A 74 -0.19 -0.72 2.29
C PHE A 74 -1.04 0.37 1.61
N SER A 75 -0.42 1.52 1.33
CA SER A 75 -1.09 2.65 0.68
C SER A 75 -1.53 2.33 -0.75
N ILE A 76 -0.66 1.73 -1.55
CA ILE A 76 -0.95 1.36 -2.95
C ILE A 76 -2.11 0.35 -3.00
N THR A 77 -2.10 -0.65 -2.13
CA THR A 77 -3.11 -1.72 -2.14
C THR A 77 -4.50 -1.18 -1.79
N VAL A 78 -4.58 -0.25 -0.83
CA VAL A 78 -5.84 0.44 -0.49
C VAL A 78 -6.32 1.32 -1.64
N LEU A 79 -5.41 2.07 -2.30
CA LEU A 79 -5.75 2.90 -3.46
C LEU A 79 -6.26 2.06 -4.65
N LEU A 80 -5.63 0.92 -4.92
CA LEU A 80 -6.05 0.00 -5.97
C LEU A 80 -7.40 -0.66 -5.67
N ALA A 81 -7.62 -1.07 -4.42
CA ALA A 81 -8.90 -1.62 -4.00
C ALA A 81 -10.03 -0.59 -4.06
N TRP A 82 -9.71 0.69 -3.81
CA TRP A 82 -10.66 1.79 -3.94
C TRP A 82 -10.98 2.10 -5.41
N GLY A 83 -9.97 2.18 -6.26
CA GLY A 83 -10.12 2.54 -7.67
C GLY A 83 -10.20 4.05 -7.90
N ASP A 84 -10.84 4.45 -9.00
CA ASP A 84 -10.96 5.86 -9.42
C ASP A 84 -12.22 6.57 -8.90
N LYS A 85 -13.12 5.84 -8.23
CA LYS A 85 -14.34 6.35 -7.59
C LYS A 85 -14.68 5.53 -6.35
N VAL A 86 -15.66 5.98 -5.58
CA VAL A 86 -16.21 5.21 -4.44
C VAL A 86 -16.63 3.80 -4.90
N PRO A 87 -16.15 2.72 -4.24
CA PRO A 87 -16.58 1.36 -4.55
C PRO A 87 -18.08 1.17 -4.32
N GLU A 88 -18.76 0.59 -5.32
CA GLU A 88 -20.20 0.34 -5.29
C GLU A 88 -20.55 -0.74 -4.26
N GLU A 89 -19.91 -1.92 -4.32
CA GLU A 89 -20.26 -3.05 -3.45
C GLU A 89 -19.08 -3.66 -2.67
N THR A 90 -17.94 -3.92 -3.31
CA THR A 90 -16.82 -4.66 -2.68
C THR A 90 -15.63 -3.78 -2.34
N LYS A 91 -15.21 -3.83 -1.08
CA LYS A 91 -14.04 -3.11 -0.53
C LYS A 91 -12.69 -3.68 -0.99
N THR A 92 -12.73 -4.85 -1.62
CA THR A 92 -11.57 -5.59 -2.13
C THR A 92 -11.23 -5.21 -3.58
N GLY A 93 -12.16 -4.56 -4.29
CA GLY A 93 -11.94 -4.06 -5.66
C GLY A 93 -11.33 -5.11 -6.58
N TRP A 94 -10.15 -4.79 -7.12
CA TRP A 94 -9.38 -5.65 -8.04
C TRP A 94 -8.48 -6.70 -7.36
N LEU A 95 -8.52 -6.82 -6.03
CA LEU A 95 -7.60 -7.72 -5.32
C LEU A 95 -8.13 -9.15 -5.29
N SER A 96 -7.24 -10.09 -5.63
CA SER A 96 -7.44 -11.52 -5.35
C SER A 96 -7.33 -11.81 -3.86
N GLU A 97 -7.82 -12.98 -3.44
CA GLU A 97 -7.70 -13.46 -2.06
C GLU A 97 -6.25 -13.52 -1.56
N SER A 98 -5.33 -13.95 -2.43
CA SER A 98 -3.88 -13.94 -2.13
C SER A 98 -3.37 -12.54 -1.80
N ASN A 99 -3.83 -11.51 -2.50
CA ASN A 99 -3.40 -10.13 -2.28
C ASN A 99 -3.99 -9.57 -0.99
N ILE A 100 -5.22 -9.96 -0.65
CA ILE A 100 -5.86 -9.60 0.62
C ILE A 100 -5.09 -10.23 1.78
N LEU A 101 -4.67 -11.48 1.66
CA LEU A 101 -3.84 -12.16 2.67
C LEU A 101 -2.52 -11.43 2.91
N VAL A 102 -1.81 -11.03 1.83
CA VAL A 102 -0.57 -10.26 1.96
C VAL A 102 -0.83 -8.87 2.54
N PHE A 103 -1.91 -8.20 2.12
CA PHE A 103 -2.36 -6.95 2.74
C PHE A 103 -2.57 -7.12 4.24
N CYS A 104 -3.23 -8.20 4.67
CA CYS A 104 -3.47 -8.47 6.08
C CYS A 104 -2.18 -8.76 6.86
N LYS A 105 -1.22 -9.50 6.28
CA LYS A 105 0.12 -9.65 6.87
C LYS A 105 0.79 -8.30 7.10
N VAL A 106 0.79 -7.43 6.08
CA VAL A 106 1.41 -6.10 6.16
C VAL A 106 0.67 -5.19 7.14
N LYS A 107 -0.67 -5.17 7.12
CA LYS A 107 -1.49 -4.37 8.04
C LYS A 107 -1.20 -4.74 9.49
N ASN A 108 -1.27 -6.03 9.83
CA ASN A 108 -1.01 -6.51 11.18
C ASN A 108 0.42 -6.20 11.61
N PHE A 109 1.39 -6.37 10.70
CA PHE A 109 2.78 -6.03 10.97
C PHE A 109 2.97 -4.54 11.29
N LEU A 110 2.41 -3.64 10.47
CA LEU A 110 2.49 -2.20 10.69
C LEU A 110 1.75 -1.79 11.97
N GLU A 111 0.61 -2.39 12.27
CA GLU A 111 -0.15 -2.13 13.49
C GLU A 111 0.58 -2.58 14.76
N ALA A 112 1.35 -3.67 14.69
CA ALA A 112 2.11 -4.18 15.84
C ALA A 112 3.45 -3.47 16.07
N ASN A 113 4.06 -2.88 15.02
CA ASN A 113 5.44 -2.41 15.08
C ASN A 113 5.63 -0.91 14.81
N LEU A 114 4.64 -0.20 14.25
CA LEU A 114 4.72 1.25 14.15
C LEU A 114 4.25 1.92 15.43
N ASP A 115 4.78 3.12 15.67
CA ASP A 115 4.20 4.03 16.65
C ASP A 115 2.70 4.27 16.33
N PRO A 116 1.81 4.26 17.34
CA PRO A 116 0.38 4.44 17.13
C PRO A 116 0.00 5.71 16.36
N ASP A 117 0.69 6.84 16.63
CA ASP A 117 0.40 8.13 16.00
C ASP A 117 0.85 8.13 14.54
N ASP A 118 1.99 7.50 14.25
CA ASP A 118 2.48 7.31 12.88
C ASP A 118 1.52 6.45 12.04
N ASN A 119 1.01 5.36 12.64
CA ASN A 119 0.06 4.48 11.99
C ASN A 119 -1.29 5.17 11.74
N GLU A 120 -1.79 5.94 12.72
CA GLU A 120 -3.01 6.72 12.53
C GLU A 120 -2.82 7.80 11.46
N THR A 121 -1.67 8.48 11.47
CA THR A 121 -1.31 9.49 10.47
C THR A 121 -1.27 8.89 9.06
N LEU A 122 -0.69 7.69 8.90
CA LEU A 122 -0.69 6.96 7.63
C LEU A 122 -2.12 6.68 7.14
N LYS A 123 -2.97 6.12 8.01
CA LYS A 123 -4.37 5.81 7.70
C LYS A 123 -5.17 7.07 7.36
N ASN A 124 -4.99 8.15 8.12
CA ASN A 124 -5.69 9.41 7.91
C ASN A 124 -5.29 10.09 6.60
N LYS A 125 -3.99 10.14 6.28
CA LYS A 125 -3.49 10.64 4.98
C LYS A 125 -4.06 9.84 3.81
N LEU A 126 -4.16 8.53 3.98
CA LEU A 126 -4.69 7.64 2.96
C LEU A 126 -6.19 7.84 2.75
N LEU A 127 -6.99 7.89 3.81
CA LEU A 127 -8.43 8.18 3.72
C LEU A 127 -8.71 9.55 3.06
N ALA A 128 -7.88 10.55 3.35
CA ALA A 128 -8.00 11.89 2.78
C ALA A 128 -7.60 11.99 1.29
N SER A 129 -6.93 10.98 0.74
CA SER A 129 -6.51 10.95 -0.68
C SER A 129 -7.46 10.18 -1.59
N LEU A 130 -8.46 9.49 -1.04
CA LEU A 130 -9.39 8.67 -1.81
C LEU A 130 -10.39 9.54 -2.61
N PRO A 131 -10.53 9.29 -3.93
CA PRO A 131 -11.43 10.07 -4.77
C PRO A 131 -12.89 9.67 -4.56
N TYR A 132 -13.80 10.63 -4.70
CA TYR A 132 -15.24 10.40 -4.68
C TYR A 132 -15.73 9.83 -6.02
N SER A 133 -15.39 10.50 -7.12
CA SER A 133 -15.70 10.06 -8.48
C SER A 133 -14.47 10.13 -9.39
N LYS A 134 -14.56 9.45 -10.54
CA LYS A 134 -13.56 9.55 -11.58
C LYS A 134 -13.63 10.94 -12.19
N LEU A 135 -12.52 11.68 -12.10
CA LEU A 135 -12.41 12.98 -12.73
C LEU A 135 -12.20 12.83 -14.24
N GLY A 136 -12.89 13.68 -15.00
CA GLY A 136 -12.60 13.89 -16.42
C GLY A 136 -11.26 14.62 -16.61
N LEU A 137 -10.73 14.57 -17.83
CA LEU A 137 -9.46 15.24 -18.16
C LEU A 137 -9.49 16.75 -17.91
N SER A 138 -10.65 17.38 -18.04
CA SER A 138 -10.85 18.83 -17.80
C SER A 138 -10.72 19.25 -16.34
N ALA A 139 -10.94 18.34 -15.40
CA ALA A 139 -10.87 18.63 -13.96
C ALA A 139 -9.44 18.61 -13.41
N ILE A 140 -8.46 18.16 -14.21
CA ILE A 140 -7.05 18.07 -13.80
C ILE A 140 -6.45 19.47 -13.59
N ASP A 141 -6.92 20.46 -14.34
CA ASP A 141 -6.46 21.85 -14.26
C ASP A 141 -7.21 22.68 -13.20
N ASN A 142 -8.26 22.12 -12.59
CA ASN A 142 -9.09 22.80 -11.60
C ASN A 142 -8.81 22.27 -10.18
N SER A 143 -7.97 22.99 -9.43
CA SER A 143 -7.55 22.61 -8.07
C SER A 143 -8.70 22.56 -7.06
N GLU A 144 -9.75 23.37 -7.23
CA GLU A 144 -10.94 23.36 -6.37
C GLU A 144 -11.79 22.12 -6.61
N GLU A 145 -12.02 21.77 -7.88
CA GLU A 145 -12.75 20.55 -8.25
C GLU A 145 -12.02 19.29 -7.77
N LEU A 146 -10.68 19.29 -7.86
CA LEU A 146 -9.85 18.21 -7.35
C LEU A 146 -9.91 18.09 -5.82
N ALA A 147 -9.98 19.22 -5.10
CA ALA A 147 -10.10 19.24 -3.66
C ALA A 147 -11.50 18.80 -3.18
N ASP A 148 -12.56 19.21 -3.89
CA ASP A 148 -13.94 18.84 -3.58
C ASP A 148 -14.25 17.39 -3.95
N ASN A 149 -13.56 16.81 -4.92
CA ASN A 149 -13.70 15.41 -5.32
C ASN A 149 -13.08 14.39 -4.32
N LYS A 150 -12.74 14.78 -3.10
CA LYS A 150 -12.29 13.83 -2.07
C LYS A 150 -13.49 13.11 -1.45
N ALA A 151 -13.42 11.78 -1.38
CA ALA A 151 -14.50 10.96 -0.81
C ALA A 151 -14.83 11.36 0.63
N ILE A 152 -13.82 11.78 1.40
CA ILE A 152 -14.01 12.21 2.80
C ILE A 152 -14.88 13.46 2.92
N ASN A 153 -14.83 14.36 1.94
CA ASN A 153 -15.63 15.59 1.92
C ASN A 153 -17.11 15.30 1.59
N LYS A 154 -17.37 14.26 0.79
CA LYS A 154 -18.74 13.90 0.34
C LYS A 154 -19.43 12.88 1.24
N LEU A 155 -18.69 11.93 1.81
CA LEU A 155 -19.24 10.79 2.57
C LEU A 155 -18.91 10.82 4.07
N GLY A 156 -17.94 11.63 4.48
CA GLY A 156 -17.40 11.63 5.84
C GLY A 156 -16.44 10.47 6.12
N LYS A 157 -15.54 10.67 7.10
CA LYS A 157 -14.45 9.72 7.44
C LYS A 157 -14.94 8.30 7.72
N GLY A 158 -16.02 8.15 8.50
CA GLY A 158 -16.54 6.84 8.91
C GLY A 158 -16.98 5.97 7.73
N LYS A 159 -17.72 6.56 6.77
CA LYS A 159 -18.22 5.84 5.59
C LYS A 159 -17.12 5.55 4.58
N VAL A 160 -16.13 6.43 4.45
CA VAL A 160 -14.94 6.18 3.63
C VAL A 160 -14.12 5.04 4.23
N LEU A 161 -13.87 5.06 5.54
CA LEU A 161 -13.20 3.97 6.24
C LEU A 161 -13.92 2.66 6.03
N GLU A 162 -15.24 2.65 6.25
CA GLU A 162 -16.08 1.48 6.04
C GLU A 162 -15.94 0.96 4.61
N LYS A 163 -16.02 1.79 3.57
CA LYS A 163 -15.91 1.31 2.18
C LYS A 163 -14.48 0.94 1.76
N SER A 164 -13.47 1.41 2.48
CA SER A 164 -12.07 1.15 2.14
C SER A 164 -11.61 -0.23 2.58
N LEU A 165 -10.53 -0.71 1.94
CA LEU A 165 -9.82 -1.93 2.33
C LEU A 165 -9.31 -1.88 3.78
N LEU A 166 -9.13 -0.69 4.37
CA LEU A 166 -8.70 -0.53 5.76
C LEU A 166 -9.64 -1.19 6.77
N SER A 167 -10.94 -1.28 6.44
CA SER A 167 -11.95 -1.92 7.29
C SER A 167 -11.98 -3.45 7.19
N VAL A 168 -11.14 -4.06 6.35
CA VAL A 168 -11.02 -5.52 6.28
C VAL A 168 -10.57 -6.06 7.64
N ARG A 169 -11.31 -7.07 8.11
CA ARG A 169 -11.04 -7.86 9.31
C ARG A 169 -10.01 -8.93 8.97
N CYS A 170 -8.76 -8.67 9.33
CA CYS A 170 -7.64 -9.52 8.98
C CYS A 170 -7.52 -10.78 9.85
N GLU A 171 -8.28 -10.86 10.93
CA GLU A 171 -8.39 -12.02 11.81
C GLU A 171 -9.02 -13.24 11.11
N ARG A 172 -9.65 -13.04 9.95
CA ARG A 172 -10.23 -14.13 9.15
C ARG A 172 -9.23 -14.80 8.21
N TYR A 173 -8.01 -14.28 8.11
CA TYR A 173 -6.99 -14.74 7.19
C TYR A 173 -5.81 -15.45 7.90
N PHE A 174 -5.96 -15.70 9.20
CA PHE A 174 -4.99 -16.39 10.07
C PHE A 174 -5.70 -17.31 11.05
#